data_AF-A0A1Q7NBC5-F1
#
_entry.id   AF-A0A1Q7NBC5-F1
#
_cell.length_a   1.000
_cell.length_b   1.000
_cell.length_c   1.000
_cell.angle_alpha   90.00
_cell.angle_beta   90.00
_cell.angle_gamma   90.00
#
_symmetry.space_group_name_H-M   'P 1'
#
loop_
_entity.id
_entity.type
_entity.pdbx_description
1 polymer ?
#
loop_
_entity_poly.entity_id
_entity_poly.type
_entity_poly.pdbx_seq_one_letter_code
_entity_poly.pdbx_strand_id
1 'polypeptide(L)'
;MNSTRVLATASVITLGLSVLTFARLASPPQAVLQETISGTITATRTITQNARLTGDVTCTVNAAPCIQFGASGLTLNLNGFTITGQGDPSTGCQSSRVTNEDGIALMNQADEAIQGPGLVQRFKADGILLLNSTRNLVARVTTSTNCMSAFS
;
A
#
# COMPACT_ATOMS: atom_id res chain seq x y z
N MET A 1 -27.25 32.48 -82.48
CA MET A 1 -25.97 31.73 -82.48
C MET A 1 -25.16 32.20 -81.28
N ASN A 2 -25.22 31.44 -80.18
CA ASN A 2 -24.13 30.68 -79.55
C ASN A 2 -22.96 31.56 -79.03
N SER A 3 -22.44 31.40 -77.81
CA SER A 3 -22.73 30.56 -76.66
C SER A 3 -21.87 31.09 -75.51
N THR A 4 -22.43 31.09 -74.29
CA THR A 4 -21.86 31.55 -73.02
C THR A 4 -20.68 30.70 -72.56
N ARG A 5 -19.64 31.30 -71.94
CA ARG A 5 -18.91 30.69 -70.80
C ARG A 5 -18.40 31.76 -69.83
N VAL A 6 -18.93 31.67 -68.60
CA VAL A 6 -18.50 32.37 -67.38
C VAL A 6 -17.47 31.50 -66.68
N LEU A 7 -16.36 32.07 -66.20
CA LEU A 7 -15.51 31.44 -65.17
C LEU A 7 -15.07 32.50 -64.16
N ALA A 8 -15.38 32.20 -62.90
CA ALA A 8 -15.35 33.09 -61.75
C ALA A 8 -13.96 33.18 -61.08
N THR A 9 -13.76 34.33 -60.44
CA THR A 9 -12.63 34.77 -59.61
C THR A 9 -12.45 33.96 -58.33
N ALA A 10 -11.21 33.82 -57.84
CA ALA A 10 -10.91 33.76 -56.39
C ALA A 10 -9.45 34.11 -56.08
N SER A 11 -9.23 35.29 -55.49
CA SER A 11 -7.98 35.67 -54.82
C SER A 11 -7.95 35.04 -53.42
N VAL A 12 -6.86 34.38 -53.03
CA VAL A 12 -6.68 33.84 -51.68
C VAL A 12 -5.63 34.66 -50.92
N ILE A 13 -6.09 35.36 -49.89
CA ILE A 13 -5.27 36.04 -48.87
C ILE A 13 -4.94 35.01 -47.80
N THR A 14 -3.68 34.59 -47.67
CA THR A 14 -3.22 33.73 -46.57
C THR A 14 -2.85 34.56 -45.35
N LEU A 15 -3.77 34.63 -44.38
CA LEU A 15 -3.50 34.92 -42.97
C LEU A 15 -3.28 33.58 -42.25
N GLY A 16 -2.05 33.28 -41.84
CA GLY A 16 -1.68 32.03 -41.16
C GLY A 16 -1.26 32.26 -39.71
N LEU A 17 -2.06 31.72 -38.78
CA LEU A 17 -2.01 31.84 -37.33
C LEU A 17 -0.66 31.49 -36.68
N SER A 18 -0.20 32.31 -35.74
CA SER A 18 0.83 31.97 -34.76
C SER A 18 0.27 30.99 -33.72
N VAL A 19 0.66 29.72 -33.82
CA VAL A 19 0.36 28.69 -32.80
C VAL A 19 1.36 28.85 -31.65
N LEU A 20 0.93 29.46 -30.55
CA LEU A 20 1.66 29.44 -29.28
C LEU A 20 1.49 28.06 -28.64
N THR A 21 2.46 27.17 -28.85
CA THR A 21 2.54 25.89 -28.14
C THR A 21 2.88 26.14 -26.67
N PHE A 22 1.88 26.08 -25.79
CA PHE A 22 2.11 25.97 -24.35
C PHE A 22 2.60 24.55 -24.02
N ALA A 23 3.91 24.37 -23.91
CA ALA A 23 4.47 23.16 -23.33
C ALA A 23 4.07 23.09 -21.85
N ARG A 24 3.18 22.15 -21.48
CA ARG A 24 2.91 21.84 -20.08
C ARG A 24 4.20 21.28 -19.47
N LEU A 25 4.83 22.04 -18.59
CA LEU A 25 5.86 21.53 -17.68
C LEU A 25 5.17 20.55 -16.73
N ALA A 26 5.13 19.27 -17.09
CA ALA A 26 4.77 18.23 -16.15
C ALA A 26 5.91 18.09 -15.15
N SER A 27 5.67 18.47 -13.89
CA SER A 27 6.61 18.19 -12.81
C SER A 27 6.90 16.69 -12.79
N PRO A 28 8.15 16.25 -12.64
CA PRO A 28 8.44 14.83 -12.49
C PRO A 28 7.66 14.30 -11.27
N PRO A 29 7.08 13.09 -11.33
CA PRO A 29 6.41 12.51 -10.19
C PRO A 29 7.41 12.48 -9.04
N GLN A 30 7.10 13.22 -7.97
CA GLN A 30 7.90 13.21 -6.75
C GLN A 30 7.91 11.78 -6.24
N ALA A 31 9.11 11.22 -6.02
CA ALA A 31 9.23 9.90 -5.43
C ALA A 31 8.57 9.95 -4.04
N VAL A 32 7.47 9.22 -3.89
CA VAL A 32 6.84 9.03 -2.58
C VAL A 32 7.89 8.33 -1.71
N LEU A 33 8.27 8.98 -0.60
CA LEU A 33 9.19 8.41 0.37
C LEU A 33 8.60 7.07 0.84
N GLN A 34 9.27 5.97 0.51
CA GLN A 34 8.84 4.62 0.85
C GLN A 34 9.99 3.85 1.47
N GLU A 35 9.80 3.38 2.70
CA GLU A 35 10.78 2.52 3.35
C GLU A 35 10.62 1.06 2.91
N THR A 36 11.71 0.30 3.01
CA THR A 36 11.74 -1.13 2.66
C THR A 36 11.99 -1.96 3.90
N ILE A 37 11.26 -3.06 4.04
CA ILE A 37 11.35 -3.97 5.19
C ILE A 37 11.66 -5.38 4.68
N SER A 38 12.55 -6.10 5.35
CA SER A 38 12.86 -7.52 5.16
C SER A 38 13.66 -8.05 6.35
N GLY A 39 13.78 -9.38 6.47
CA GLY A 39 14.64 -10.02 7.46
C GLY A 39 14.03 -10.10 8.86
N THR A 40 14.88 -10.11 9.89
CA THR A 40 14.42 -10.32 11.27
C THR A 40 14.10 -8.99 11.96
N ILE A 41 12.90 -8.92 12.55
CA ILE A 41 12.46 -7.81 13.40
C ILE A 41 12.49 -8.28 14.85
N THR A 42 13.34 -7.67 15.68
CA THR A 42 13.52 -8.00 17.10
C THR A 42 12.87 -6.99 18.06
N ALA A 43 12.39 -5.88 17.54
CA ALA A 43 11.61 -4.86 18.25
C ALA A 43 10.56 -4.27 17.30
N THR A 44 9.43 -3.78 17.82
CA THR A 44 8.34 -3.23 17.00
C THR A 44 8.85 -2.25 15.95
N ARG A 45 8.53 -2.53 14.69
CA ARG A 45 8.81 -1.62 13.58
C ARG A 45 7.63 -0.67 13.42
N THR A 46 7.77 0.54 13.95
CA THR A 46 6.81 1.62 13.70
C THR A 46 7.08 2.25 12.34
N ILE A 47 6.12 2.17 11.42
CA ILE A 47 6.20 2.83 10.11
C ILE A 47 5.58 4.22 10.19
N THR A 48 6.31 5.25 9.77
CA THR A 48 5.86 6.66 9.77
C THR A 48 5.75 7.24 8.36
N GLN A 49 5.90 6.38 7.36
CA GLN A 49 5.80 6.66 5.94
C GLN A 49 5.29 5.39 5.24
N ASN A 50 5.01 5.47 3.94
CA ASN A 50 4.66 4.28 3.18
C ASN A 50 5.79 3.25 3.26
N ALA A 51 5.43 1.97 3.31
CA ALA A 51 6.39 0.88 3.43
C ALA A 51 6.09 -0.23 2.41
N ARG A 52 7.14 -0.93 1.98
CA ARG A 52 6.98 -2.18 1.21
C ARG A 52 7.90 -3.28 1.74
N LEU A 53 7.43 -4.52 1.69
CA LEU A 53 8.29 -5.67 1.89
C LEU A 53 9.15 -5.90 0.64
N THR A 54 10.41 -6.23 0.88
CA THR A 54 11.40 -6.56 -0.15
C THR A 54 11.97 -7.97 0.02
N GLY A 55 11.52 -8.67 1.06
CA GLY A 55 11.86 -10.03 1.43
C GLY A 55 10.94 -10.48 2.54
N ASP A 56 10.99 -11.78 2.87
CA ASP A 56 10.25 -12.31 4.00
C ASP A 56 10.71 -11.67 5.32
N VAL A 57 9.78 -11.56 6.25
CA VAL A 57 9.98 -10.98 7.57
C VAL A 57 9.76 -12.05 8.62
N THR A 58 10.72 -12.18 9.54
CA THR A 58 10.59 -13.01 10.75
C THR A 58 10.55 -12.11 11.97
N CYS A 59 9.47 -12.18 12.73
CA CYS A 59 9.28 -11.37 13.93
C CYS A 59 9.66 -12.19 15.16
N THR A 60 10.48 -11.59 16.02
CA THR A 60 10.89 -12.15 17.32
C THR A 60 10.58 -11.18 18.47
N VAL A 61 9.59 -10.31 18.23
CA VAL A 61 9.09 -9.31 19.18
C VAL A 61 8.20 -10.00 20.20
N ASN A 62 8.44 -9.72 21.48
CA ASN A 62 7.61 -10.23 22.57
C ASN A 62 6.80 -9.08 23.18
N ALA A 63 5.57 -9.38 23.62
CA ALA A 63 4.64 -8.45 24.25
C ALA A 63 4.35 -7.15 23.47
N ALA A 64 4.58 -7.12 22.16
CA ALA A 64 4.31 -5.97 21.30
C ALA A 64 4.13 -6.39 19.82
N PRO A 65 3.46 -5.56 18.99
CA PRO A 65 3.26 -5.90 17.59
C PRO A 65 4.57 -5.96 16.83
N CYS A 66 4.62 -6.77 15.76
CA CYS A 66 5.79 -6.80 14.90
C CYS A 66 5.93 -5.51 14.08
N ILE A 67 4.88 -5.12 13.37
CA ILE A 67 4.82 -3.85 12.62
C ILE A 67 3.65 -3.02 13.14
N GLN A 68 3.87 -1.73 13.37
CA GLN A 68 2.84 -0.82 13.83
C GLN A 68 2.77 0.42 12.94
N PHE A 69 1.56 0.86 12.59
CA PHE A 69 1.33 2.14 11.93
C PHE A 69 1.51 3.30 12.91
N GLY A 70 2.46 4.19 12.61
CA GLY A 70 2.78 5.36 13.42
C GLY A 70 2.09 6.65 13.00
N ALA A 71 1.45 6.68 11.81
CA ALA A 71 0.70 7.82 11.32
C ALA A 71 -0.46 7.38 10.41
N SER A 72 -1.41 8.28 10.23
CA SER A 72 -2.60 8.05 9.41
C SER A 72 -2.31 8.12 7.90
N GLY A 73 -3.11 7.45 7.08
CA GLY A 73 -3.01 7.55 5.62
C GLY A 73 -1.83 6.80 5.00
N LEU A 74 -1.17 5.92 5.74
CA LEU A 74 -0.02 5.16 5.26
C LEU A 74 -0.42 3.86 4.56
N THR A 75 0.43 3.39 3.66
CA THR A 75 0.30 2.09 3.00
C THR A 75 1.47 1.18 3.34
N LEU A 76 1.18 -0.04 3.78
CA LEU A 76 2.12 -1.16 3.83
C LEU A 76 1.82 -2.14 2.70
N ASN A 77 2.75 -2.30 1.76
CA ASN A 77 2.64 -3.26 0.67
C ASN A 77 3.44 -4.54 1.00
N LEU A 78 2.77 -5.68 1.11
CA LEU A 78 3.38 -6.98 1.41
C LEU A 78 4.13 -7.58 0.21
N ASN A 79 3.83 -7.13 -1.01
CA ASN A 79 4.61 -7.39 -2.22
C ASN A 79 4.93 -8.87 -2.50
N GLY A 80 4.02 -9.77 -2.11
CA GLY A 80 4.13 -11.22 -2.26
C GLY A 80 4.89 -11.93 -1.14
N PHE A 81 5.43 -11.21 -0.16
CA PHE A 81 6.24 -11.77 0.92
C PHE A 81 5.43 -12.17 2.15
N THR A 82 6.06 -12.95 3.01
CA THR A 82 5.51 -13.47 4.25
C THR A 82 6.00 -12.67 5.45
N ILE A 83 5.11 -12.40 6.41
CA ILE A 83 5.44 -11.97 7.77
C ILE A 83 5.11 -13.14 8.71
N THR A 84 6.13 -13.65 9.40
CA THR A 84 6.01 -14.82 10.29
C THR A 84 6.33 -14.43 11.74
N GLY A 85 5.42 -14.73 12.67
CA GLY A 85 5.62 -14.57 14.11
C GLY A 85 6.16 -15.82 14.82
N GLN A 86 6.15 -15.78 16.15
CA GLN A 86 6.64 -16.85 17.04
C GLN A 86 5.57 -17.82 17.53
N GLY A 87 4.37 -17.75 16.96
CA GLY A 87 3.25 -18.62 17.26
C GLY A 87 3.48 -20.06 16.81
N ASP A 88 2.71 -20.94 17.43
CA ASP A 88 2.68 -22.36 17.08
C ASP A 88 2.37 -22.53 15.58
N PRO A 89 3.12 -23.36 14.84
CA PRO A 89 2.93 -23.51 13.40
C PRO A 89 1.56 -24.05 12.99
N SER A 90 0.83 -24.72 13.88
CA SER A 90 -0.46 -25.33 13.57
C SER A 90 -1.64 -24.47 14.02
N THR A 91 -1.50 -23.79 15.15
CA THR A 91 -2.60 -23.05 15.80
C THR A 91 -2.33 -21.57 16.00
N GLY A 92 -1.09 -21.11 15.88
CA GLY A 92 -0.65 -19.75 16.25
C GLY A 92 -0.57 -19.53 17.77
N CYS A 93 -1.36 -20.25 18.57
CA CYS A 93 -1.42 -20.12 20.01
C CYS A 93 -0.33 -20.92 20.74
N GLN A 94 0.21 -20.37 21.83
CA GLN A 94 0.98 -21.14 22.82
C GLN A 94 0.08 -21.41 24.02
N SER A 95 -0.85 -22.37 23.88
CA SER A 95 -1.99 -22.71 24.78
C SER A 95 -3.09 -21.65 24.92
N SER A 96 -2.77 -20.37 24.86
CA SER A 96 -3.73 -19.26 24.75
C SER A 96 -3.19 -18.12 23.90
N ARG A 97 -4.05 -17.12 23.63
CA ARG A 97 -3.62 -15.84 23.05
C ARG A 97 -2.63 -15.14 23.97
N VAL A 98 -1.58 -14.56 23.39
CA VAL A 98 -0.66 -13.65 24.08
C VAL A 98 -0.94 -12.23 23.64
N THR A 99 -1.54 -11.41 24.51
CA THR A 99 -1.95 -10.04 24.19
C THR A 99 -0.80 -9.22 23.59
N ASN A 100 -1.14 -8.40 22.58
CA ASN A 100 -0.24 -7.48 21.86
C ASN A 100 0.83 -8.13 20.99
N GLU A 101 0.98 -9.47 20.93
CA GLU A 101 1.90 -10.13 20.00
C GLU A 101 1.28 -10.30 18.60
N ASP A 102 0.79 -9.18 18.06
CA ASP A 102 0.13 -9.07 16.77
C ASP A 102 1.14 -8.94 15.62
N GLY A 103 0.74 -9.34 14.40
CA GLY A 103 1.59 -9.18 13.22
C GLY A 103 1.69 -7.73 12.77
N ILE A 104 0.56 -7.16 12.37
CA ILE A 104 0.45 -5.78 11.91
C ILE A 104 -0.63 -5.08 12.74
N ALA A 105 -0.27 -3.99 13.42
CA ALA A 105 -1.18 -3.25 14.28
C ALA A 105 -1.50 -1.86 13.74
N LEU A 106 -2.81 -1.57 13.66
CA LEU A 106 -3.39 -0.25 13.41
C LEU A 106 -4.15 0.12 14.68
N MET A 107 -3.65 1.12 15.42
CA MET A 107 -4.19 1.49 16.72
C MET A 107 -4.46 2.98 16.78
N ASN A 108 -5.74 3.36 16.85
CA ASN A 108 -6.19 4.76 16.81
C ASN A 108 -5.75 5.49 15.53
N GLN A 109 -5.87 4.82 14.38
CA GLN A 109 -5.42 5.32 13.08
C GLN A 109 -6.59 5.42 12.07
N ALA A 110 -6.35 6.04 10.92
CA ALA A 110 -7.38 6.19 9.89
C ALA A 110 -6.80 6.30 8.47
N ASP A 111 -7.52 5.71 7.52
CA ASP A 111 -7.18 5.73 6.10
C ASP A 111 -5.90 4.96 5.74
N GLU A 112 -5.52 3.97 6.55
CA GLU A 112 -4.40 3.08 6.24
C GLU A 112 -4.78 2.02 5.19
N ALA A 113 -3.77 1.57 4.44
CA ALA A 113 -3.89 0.40 3.58
C ALA A 113 -2.82 -0.65 3.89
N ILE A 114 -3.25 -1.91 4.04
CA ILE A 114 -2.37 -3.09 3.95
C ILE A 114 -2.69 -3.78 2.62
N GLN A 115 -1.72 -3.75 1.71
CA GLN A 115 -1.90 -4.22 0.33
C GLN A 115 -1.07 -5.47 0.07
N GLY A 116 -1.72 -6.55 -0.35
CA GLY A 116 -1.06 -7.73 -0.85
C GLY A 116 -0.82 -7.74 -2.37
N PRO A 117 -0.38 -8.87 -2.93
CA PRO A 117 -0.36 -10.21 -2.31
C PRO A 117 0.60 -10.31 -1.11
N GLY A 118 0.33 -11.23 -0.18
CA GLY A 118 1.22 -11.50 0.95
C GLY A 118 0.56 -12.36 2.02
N LEU A 119 1.37 -12.97 2.88
CA LEU A 119 0.94 -13.87 3.95
C LEU A 119 1.36 -13.34 5.33
N VAL A 120 0.41 -13.29 6.27
CA VAL A 120 0.69 -12.96 7.68
C VAL A 120 0.32 -14.14 8.55
N GLN A 121 1.31 -14.74 9.19
CA GLN A 121 1.13 -16.02 9.86
C GLN A 121 1.89 -16.17 11.17
N ARG A 122 1.43 -17.14 11.98
CA ARG A 122 2.10 -17.58 13.19
C ARG A 122 2.27 -16.47 14.23
N PHE A 123 1.28 -15.62 14.41
CA PHE A 123 1.24 -14.68 15.53
C PHE A 123 0.50 -15.27 16.73
N LYS A 124 1.01 -14.97 17.93
CA LYS A 124 0.38 -15.43 19.20
C LYS A 124 -0.84 -14.59 19.60
N ALA A 125 -1.10 -13.51 18.88
CA ALA A 125 -2.35 -12.78 18.88
C ALA A 125 -2.97 -12.74 17.48
N ASP A 126 -3.38 -11.56 17.03
CA ASP A 126 -4.00 -11.34 15.73
C ASP A 126 -2.93 -11.28 14.65
N GLY A 127 -3.25 -11.78 13.46
CA GLY A 127 -2.37 -11.53 12.30
C GLY A 127 -2.33 -10.04 11.98
N ILE A 128 -3.50 -9.42 11.94
CA ILE A 128 -3.69 -7.99 11.71
C ILE A 128 -4.71 -7.49 12.74
N LEU A 129 -4.34 -6.49 13.54
CA LEU A 129 -5.19 -5.87 14.56
C LEU A 129 -5.66 -4.50 14.10
N LEU A 130 -6.99 -4.24 14.09
CA LEU A 130 -7.59 -2.94 13.78
C LEU A 130 -8.28 -2.38 15.02
N LEU A 131 -7.50 -1.87 15.96
CA LEU A 131 -8.03 -1.34 17.22
C LEU A 131 -8.39 0.13 17.08
N ASN A 132 -9.66 0.47 17.33
CA ASN A 132 -10.18 1.86 17.30
C ASN A 132 -9.81 2.63 16.03
N SER A 133 -9.78 1.96 14.87
CA SER A 133 -9.33 2.54 13.61
C SER A 133 -10.44 2.56 12.56
N THR A 134 -10.39 3.50 11.61
CA THR A 134 -11.50 3.73 10.67
C THR A 134 -11.04 3.91 9.23
N ARG A 135 -11.89 3.54 8.26
CA ARG A 135 -11.64 3.68 6.81
C ARG A 135 -10.37 2.96 6.32
N ASN A 136 -9.98 1.89 7.01
CA ASN A 136 -8.81 1.11 6.66
C ASN A 136 -9.13 0.06 5.61
N LEU A 137 -8.17 -0.17 4.71
CA LEU A 137 -8.25 -1.15 3.65
C LEU A 137 -7.24 -2.27 3.88
N VAL A 138 -7.73 -3.51 4.04
CA VAL A 138 -6.88 -4.69 3.91
C VAL A 138 -7.30 -5.45 2.66
N ALA A 139 -6.41 -5.55 1.68
CA ALA A 139 -6.73 -6.11 0.36
C ALA A 139 -5.67 -7.11 -0.10
N ARG A 140 -6.11 -8.28 -0.58
CA ARG A 140 -5.26 -9.36 -1.12
C ARG A 140 -4.21 -9.88 -0.13
N VAL A 141 -4.49 -9.79 1.16
CA VAL A 141 -3.64 -10.38 2.21
C VAL A 141 -4.26 -11.70 2.67
N THR A 142 -3.44 -12.73 2.74
CA THR A 142 -3.80 -13.99 3.40
C THR A 142 -3.32 -13.93 4.84
N THR A 143 -4.20 -14.25 5.79
CA THR A 143 -3.83 -14.50 7.18
C THR A 143 -4.03 -15.98 7.46
N SER A 144 -3.10 -16.62 8.16
CA SER A 144 -3.20 -18.05 8.46
C SER A 144 -2.44 -18.39 9.74
N THR A 145 -2.89 -19.40 10.49
CA THR A 145 -2.19 -19.92 11.68
C THR A 145 -1.82 -18.83 12.71
N ASN A 146 -2.65 -17.80 12.85
CA ASN A 146 -2.55 -16.83 13.95
C ASN A 146 -3.49 -17.28 15.08
N CYS A 147 -3.16 -16.95 16.32
CA CYS A 147 -3.93 -17.42 17.47
C CYS A 147 -5.35 -16.84 17.50
N MET A 148 -5.51 -15.60 17.03
CA MET A 148 -6.80 -14.96 16.83
C MET A 148 -7.13 -14.80 15.34
N SER A 149 -8.34 -14.29 15.07
CA SER A 149 -8.86 -14.07 13.73
C SER A 149 -7.96 -13.15 12.89
N ALA A 150 -8.25 -13.13 11.58
CA ALA A 150 -7.57 -12.29 10.62
C ALA A 150 -7.60 -10.80 10.98
N PHE A 151 -8.72 -10.35 11.55
CA PHE A 151 -9.03 -8.98 11.95
C PHE A 151 -9.82 -9.02 13.25
N SER A 152 -9.50 -8.13 14.18
CA SER A 152 -10.28 -7.84 15.39
C SER A 152 -10.35 -6.34 15.64
#